data_AF-A0AAV9NI64-F1
#
_entry.id   AF-A0AAV9NI64-F1
#
_cell.length_a   1.000
_cell.length_b   1.000
_cell.length_c   1.000
_cell.angle_alpha   90.00
_cell.angle_beta   90.00
_cell.angle_gamma   90.00
#
_symmetry.space_group_name_H-M   'P 1'
#
loop_
_entity.id
_entity.type
_entity.pdbx_description
1 polymer ?
#
loop_
_entity_poly.entity_id
_entity_poly.type
_entity_poly.pdbx_seq_one_letter_code
_entity_poly.pdbx_strand_id
1 'polypeptide(L)'
;MPGPAGIVETFRRLYSLFFEPIYAGVFKELGRELSLSPRGDAVEDESVGHFLQRRFGKVVADNFASALFHGIYAGDIYKLSARTLLPSAWFLETKDGSDNGSIVLEVMDMMLKGFKLHPGHVHSFMAMRAAIGNIDASTRSMMSVLEDASVYTFHRGLGSLASRLEESLSQNPNVVIHKQSRAVSVNSSKSDDRLTVHAEHSKEGKQFDYVVSSLGPNSVRTFLEQSAQARGSSIGENVIAACNHSNRSVNVMVVNLYYSDPDLIPDDMRGFGYLIPRSVPVEQNPERALGVIFSTETSGLRGRTDKRQVTRSMVAQSLEQLEAERERLIQQYDILKDKMSDISKTLMRAQENILKRLEEKIEETKRDEERWFGNDPSKDVAEIEIKMGQDTAMGTKLTVMFGGHWWDSWAKSDLPDEKEAITMATTLLGRHLNITDEPTVAKARLAEDCIPQYPVGYRRDMARIHDGLMTEYQGRFKVAGPWWQGAVGVNDCIRKSQETAWSIREQADDQTGLEGYTKDETWYIAQPRTGELTKV
;
A
#
# COMPACT_ATOMS: atom_id res chain seq x y z
N MET A 1 16.69 0.23 -2.76
CA MET A 1 16.88 -0.01 -1.31
C MET A 1 18.15 -0.84 -1.14
N PRO A 2 19.08 -0.48 -0.25
CA PRO A 2 20.33 -1.21 -0.13
C PRO A 2 20.12 -2.55 0.58
N GLY A 3 20.59 -3.64 -0.04
CA GLY A 3 20.74 -4.93 0.61
C GLY A 3 21.86 -4.92 1.67
N PRO A 4 22.14 -6.07 2.31
CA PRO A 4 23.05 -6.17 3.44
C PRO A 4 24.50 -6.05 2.96
N ALA A 5 25.00 -4.82 2.85
CA ALA A 5 26.41 -4.55 2.61
C ALA A 5 27.12 -4.27 3.94
N GLY A 6 28.30 -4.86 4.13
CA GLY A 6 29.10 -4.73 5.34
C GLY A 6 29.47 -3.28 5.67
N ILE A 7 29.81 -3.04 6.95
CA ILE A 7 30.06 -1.71 7.56
C ILE A 7 30.95 -0.80 6.71
N VAL A 8 31.97 -1.34 6.03
CA VAL A 8 32.90 -0.57 5.18
C VAL A 8 32.22 0.00 3.93
N GLU A 9 31.28 -0.74 3.33
CA GLU A 9 30.51 -0.33 2.15
C GLU A 9 29.42 0.69 2.55
N THR A 10 28.83 0.53 3.74
CA THR A 10 27.93 1.53 4.34
C THR A 10 28.68 2.83 4.61
N PHE A 11 29.91 2.79 5.12
CA PHE A 11 30.76 3.97 5.33
C PHE A 11 31.20 4.63 4.03
N ARG A 12 31.54 3.85 2.99
CA ARG A 12 31.89 4.38 1.66
C ARG A 12 30.69 5.07 0.98
N ARG A 13 29.49 4.51 1.13
CA ARG A 13 28.24 5.11 0.63
C ARG A 13 27.85 6.34 1.46
N LEU A 14 27.99 6.28 2.79
CA LEU A 14 27.83 7.47 3.64
C LEU A 14 28.83 8.57 3.28
N TYR A 15 30.06 8.21 2.93
CA TYR A 15 31.08 9.14 2.45
C TYR A 15 30.73 9.76 1.09
N SER A 16 30.15 9.00 0.14
CA SER A 16 29.67 9.58 -1.13
C SER A 16 28.44 10.49 -0.95
N LEU A 17 27.60 10.24 0.08
CA LEU A 17 26.53 11.18 0.47
C LEU A 17 27.07 12.55 0.90
N PHE A 18 28.33 12.68 1.35
CA PHE A 18 28.92 13.97 1.75
C PHE A 18 29.34 14.85 0.55
N PHE A 19 29.55 14.28 -0.64
CA PHE A 19 30.15 14.99 -1.77
C PHE A 19 29.27 15.08 -3.02
N GLU A 20 28.08 14.48 -3.02
CA GLU A 20 27.13 14.70 -4.11
C GLU A 20 26.31 15.99 -3.91
N PRO A 21 26.15 16.84 -4.95
CA PRO A 21 25.41 18.10 -4.86
C PRO A 21 23.97 17.96 -4.34
N ILE A 22 23.34 16.80 -4.55
CA ILE A 22 21.96 16.55 -4.12
C ILE A 22 21.79 16.50 -2.60
N TYR A 23 22.86 16.19 -1.83
CA TYR A 23 22.87 16.13 -0.36
C TYR A 23 23.51 17.35 0.30
N ALA A 24 23.95 18.34 -0.48
CA ALA A 24 24.60 19.53 0.06
C ALA A 24 23.67 20.24 1.08
N GLY A 25 24.15 20.37 2.31
CA GLY A 25 23.42 21.06 3.39
C GLY A 25 22.47 20.20 4.21
N VAL A 26 22.25 18.92 3.87
CA VAL A 26 21.33 18.02 4.62
C VAL A 26 21.71 17.93 6.10
N PHE A 27 22.99 17.74 6.44
CA PHE A 27 23.44 17.67 7.83
C PHE A 27 23.25 18.97 8.61
N LYS A 28 23.38 20.12 7.95
CA LYS A 28 23.10 21.42 8.55
C LYS A 28 21.62 21.56 8.89
N GLU A 29 20.75 21.13 7.98
CA GLU A 29 19.30 21.17 8.21
C GLU A 29 18.86 20.15 9.28
N LEU A 30 19.48 18.97 9.34
CA LEU A 30 19.26 18.02 10.44
C LEU A 30 19.67 18.61 11.79
N GLY A 31 20.83 19.30 11.86
CA GLY A 31 21.26 19.98 13.08
C GLY A 31 20.33 21.14 13.47
N ARG A 32 19.75 21.85 12.50
CA ARG A 32 18.76 22.90 12.73
C ARG A 32 17.45 22.34 13.28
N GLU A 33 17.01 21.17 12.80
CA GLU A 33 15.75 20.54 13.21
C GLU A 33 15.65 20.32 14.72
N LEU A 34 16.79 20.03 15.36
CA LEU A 34 16.91 19.81 16.81
C LEU A 34 16.43 20.99 17.67
N SER A 35 16.45 22.19 17.11
CA SER A 35 16.11 23.44 17.82
C SER A 35 14.83 24.10 17.30
N LEU A 36 14.08 23.43 16.43
CA LEU A 36 12.85 23.98 15.85
C LEU A 36 11.64 23.70 16.73
N SER A 37 10.97 24.77 17.17
CA SER A 37 9.69 24.67 17.89
C SER A 37 8.66 23.85 17.10
N PRO A 38 7.76 23.11 17.79
CA PRO A 38 6.67 22.36 17.17
C PRO A 38 5.76 23.28 16.32
N ARG A 39 4.92 22.69 15.47
CA ARG A 39 3.83 23.44 14.82
C ARG A 39 2.89 23.99 15.89
N GLY A 40 2.26 25.13 15.62
CA GLY A 40 1.26 25.70 16.54
C GLY A 40 -0.02 24.88 16.59
N ASP A 41 -0.71 24.90 17.74
CA ASP A 41 -1.91 24.07 18.00
C ASP A 41 -3.07 24.31 17.02
N ALA A 42 -3.15 25.50 16.43
CA ALA A 42 -4.18 25.85 15.45
C ALA A 42 -3.95 25.24 14.05
N VAL A 43 -2.78 24.64 13.80
CA VAL A 43 -2.44 24.07 12.49
C VAL A 43 -3.04 22.66 12.38
N GLU A 44 -4.20 22.56 11.72
CA GLU A 44 -4.89 21.28 11.50
C GLU A 44 -4.23 20.39 10.44
N ASP A 45 -3.60 20.99 9.43
CA ASP A 45 -2.90 20.32 8.32
C ASP A 45 -2.02 21.32 7.56
N GLU A 46 -0.97 20.83 6.90
CA GLU A 46 -0.18 21.60 5.93
C GLU A 46 0.32 20.67 4.82
N SER A 47 0.88 21.21 3.74
CA SER A 47 1.39 20.37 2.66
C SER A 47 2.69 19.65 3.07
N VAL A 48 2.95 18.45 2.53
CA VAL A 48 4.22 17.71 2.68
C VAL A 48 5.43 18.60 2.41
N GLY A 49 5.39 19.41 1.34
CA GLY A 49 6.48 20.31 0.95
C GLY A 49 6.76 21.37 2.02
N HIS A 50 5.75 22.10 2.47
CA HIS A 50 5.89 23.10 3.54
C HIS A 50 6.35 22.47 4.88
N PHE A 51 5.79 21.33 5.27
CA PHE A 51 6.18 20.60 6.48
C PHE A 51 7.67 20.24 6.45
N LEU A 52 8.12 19.58 5.38
CA LEU A 52 9.51 19.13 5.24
C LEU A 52 10.46 20.30 5.02
N GLN A 53 10.07 21.35 4.31
CA GLN A 53 10.90 22.53 4.12
C GLN A 53 11.13 23.28 5.43
N ARG A 54 10.10 23.35 6.29
CA ARG A 54 10.21 23.98 7.60
C ARG A 54 11.12 23.17 8.53
N ARG A 55 10.99 21.84 8.53
CA ARG A 55 11.71 20.91 9.42
C ARG A 55 13.12 20.56 8.95
N PHE A 56 13.29 20.23 7.68
CA PHE A 56 14.50 19.65 7.10
C PHE A 56 15.07 20.46 5.93
N GLY A 57 14.52 21.64 5.67
CA GLY A 57 15.00 22.55 4.64
C GLY A 57 14.55 22.21 3.21
N LYS A 58 14.70 23.19 2.32
CA LYS A 58 14.22 23.11 0.93
C LYS A 58 14.89 22.00 0.13
N VAL A 59 16.18 21.73 0.38
CA VAL A 59 16.93 20.67 -0.32
C VAL A 59 16.30 19.31 -0.04
N VAL A 60 15.94 19.02 1.21
CA VAL A 60 15.30 17.75 1.57
C VAL A 60 13.91 17.61 0.94
N ALA A 61 13.11 18.68 1.00
CA ALA A 61 11.78 18.71 0.39
C ALA A 61 11.86 18.54 -1.14
N ASP A 62 12.68 19.34 -1.83
CA ASP A 62 12.65 19.42 -3.29
C ASP A 62 13.49 18.34 -3.97
N ASN A 63 14.52 17.78 -3.33
CA ASN A 63 15.34 16.73 -3.95
C ASN A 63 14.88 15.32 -3.55
N PHE A 64 14.65 15.08 -2.26
CA PHE A 64 14.37 13.71 -1.79
C PHE A 64 12.88 13.44 -1.70
N ALA A 65 12.14 14.31 -1.00
CA ALA A 65 10.73 14.09 -0.80
C ALA A 65 9.96 14.20 -2.11
N SER A 66 10.26 15.21 -2.95
CA SER A 66 9.58 15.35 -4.25
C SER A 66 9.79 14.13 -5.13
N ALA A 67 11.02 13.60 -5.24
CA ALA A 67 11.33 12.40 -6.00
C ALA A 67 10.53 11.19 -5.47
N LEU A 68 10.53 10.97 -4.15
CA LEU A 68 9.78 9.88 -3.53
C LEU A 68 8.27 9.99 -3.79
N PHE A 69 7.70 11.19 -3.66
CA PHE A 69 6.28 11.42 -3.87
C PHE A 69 5.88 11.38 -5.35
N HIS A 70 6.79 11.68 -6.29
CA HIS A 70 6.62 11.35 -7.69
C HIS A 70 6.54 9.83 -7.90
N GLY A 71 7.38 9.06 -7.20
CA GLY A 71 7.42 7.60 -7.29
C GLY A 71 6.21 6.87 -6.69
N ILE A 72 5.61 7.41 -5.63
CA ILE A 72 4.46 6.78 -4.94
C ILE A 72 3.12 7.35 -5.43
N TYR A 73 3.01 8.68 -5.50
CA TYR A 73 1.75 9.37 -5.73
C TYR A 73 1.68 10.06 -7.09
N ALA A 74 2.80 10.12 -7.84
CA ALA A 74 2.94 10.98 -9.02
C ALA A 74 2.52 12.45 -8.74
N GLY A 75 2.63 12.88 -7.47
CA GLY A 75 1.94 14.05 -6.95
C GLY A 75 2.86 15.22 -6.55
N ASP A 76 2.25 16.39 -6.39
CA ASP A 76 2.95 17.60 -5.94
C ASP A 76 3.01 17.66 -4.41
N ILE A 77 4.21 17.57 -3.84
CA ILE A 77 4.42 17.67 -2.38
C ILE A 77 3.84 18.96 -1.77
N TYR A 78 3.71 20.04 -2.53
CA TYR A 78 3.15 21.31 -2.02
C TYR A 78 1.61 21.37 -2.06
N LYS A 79 0.95 20.35 -2.60
CA LYS A 79 -0.51 20.21 -2.58
C LYS A 79 -0.99 19.09 -1.66
N LEU A 80 -0.13 18.09 -1.41
CA LEU A 80 -0.47 16.88 -0.66
C LEU A 80 -0.39 17.06 0.85
N SER A 81 -1.33 16.51 1.61
CA SER A 81 -1.44 16.60 3.08
C SER A 81 -0.31 15.88 3.82
N ALA A 82 0.45 16.62 4.63
CA ALA A 82 1.46 16.05 5.51
C ALA A 82 0.82 15.20 6.62
N ARG A 83 -0.29 15.65 7.20
CA ARG A 83 -1.00 14.90 8.24
C ARG A 83 -1.52 13.56 7.76
N THR A 84 -1.87 13.46 6.46
CA THR A 84 -2.34 12.21 5.86
C THR A 84 -1.19 11.31 5.44
N LEU A 85 -0.17 11.86 4.76
CA LEU A 85 0.86 11.05 4.08
C LEU A 85 2.15 10.86 4.87
N LEU A 86 2.38 11.68 5.89
CA LEU A 86 3.48 11.56 6.84
C LEU A 86 2.94 11.49 8.29
N PRO A 87 1.96 10.62 8.59
CA PRO A 87 1.24 10.65 9.86
C PRO A 87 2.17 10.44 11.06
N SER A 88 3.21 9.61 10.93
CA SER A 88 4.19 9.39 11.99
C SER A 88 5.04 10.64 12.26
N ALA A 89 5.55 11.29 11.22
CA ALA A 89 6.33 12.52 11.37
C ALA A 89 5.46 13.67 11.91
N TRP A 90 4.21 13.75 11.47
CA TRP A 90 3.21 14.68 12.00
C TRP A 90 2.98 14.44 13.50
N PHE A 91 2.80 13.20 13.93
CA PHE A 91 2.63 12.87 15.35
C PHE A 91 3.88 13.23 16.18
N LEU A 92 5.06 12.79 15.73
CA LEU A 92 6.32 12.97 16.45
C LEU A 92 6.70 14.44 16.65
N GLU A 93 6.36 15.32 15.71
CA GLU A 93 6.61 16.77 15.86
C GLU A 93 5.98 17.37 17.12
N THR A 94 4.85 16.83 17.59
CA THR A 94 4.08 17.35 18.74
C THR A 94 4.02 16.39 19.91
N LYS A 95 4.74 15.28 19.84
CA LYS A 95 4.68 14.24 20.88
C LYS A 95 5.17 14.81 22.23
N ASP A 96 4.34 14.58 23.26
CA ASP A 96 4.54 14.92 24.68
C ASP A 96 4.73 16.40 25.02
N GLY A 97 4.40 17.34 24.11
CA GLY A 97 4.57 18.77 24.38
C GLY A 97 6.01 19.16 24.72
N SER A 98 6.98 18.32 24.32
CA SER A 98 8.40 18.55 24.59
C SER A 98 8.81 19.90 24.01
N ASP A 99 9.50 20.72 24.81
CA ASP A 99 9.88 22.10 24.45
C ASP A 99 10.64 22.20 23.10
N ASN A 100 11.22 21.07 22.63
CA ASN A 100 12.04 21.03 21.43
C ASN A 100 11.38 20.43 20.18
N GLY A 101 10.24 19.71 20.28
CA GLY A 101 9.45 19.21 19.12
C GLY A 101 10.23 18.51 18.00
N SER A 102 11.40 17.93 18.31
CA SER A 102 12.36 17.43 17.32
C SER A 102 12.04 16.00 16.93
N ILE A 103 11.74 15.81 15.64
CA ILE A 103 11.47 14.52 15.04
C ILE A 103 12.76 13.68 15.01
N VAL A 104 13.92 14.31 14.77
CA VAL A 104 15.20 13.59 14.70
C VAL A 104 15.53 12.93 16.04
N LEU A 105 15.39 13.66 17.16
CA LEU A 105 15.65 13.11 18.49
C LEU A 105 14.70 11.96 18.84
N GLU A 106 13.41 12.10 18.55
CA GLU A 106 12.42 11.05 18.77
C GLU A 106 12.72 9.78 17.97
N VAL A 107 13.03 9.92 16.68
CA VAL A 107 13.41 8.78 15.83
C VAL A 107 14.69 8.13 16.32
N MET A 108 15.69 8.91 16.74
CA MET A 108 16.95 8.39 17.30
C MET A 108 16.71 7.64 18.62
N ASP A 109 15.91 8.18 19.53
CA ASP A 109 15.56 7.53 20.79
C ASP A 109 14.83 6.20 20.54
N MET A 110 13.88 6.19 19.61
CA MET A 110 13.19 4.97 19.21
C MET A 110 14.14 3.93 18.60
N MET A 111 15.06 4.34 17.71
CA MET A 111 16.04 3.43 17.12
C MET A 111 16.98 2.84 18.19
N LEU A 112 17.49 3.67 19.11
CA LEU A 112 18.37 3.24 20.20
C LEU A 112 17.68 2.25 21.14
N LYS A 113 16.39 2.45 21.41
CA LYS A 113 15.59 1.57 22.27
C LYS A 113 14.96 0.38 21.51
N GLY A 114 15.10 0.34 20.18
CA GLY A 114 14.47 -0.67 19.31
C GLY A 114 12.95 -0.59 19.28
N PHE A 115 12.37 0.56 19.64
CA PHE A 115 10.94 0.79 19.68
C PHE A 115 10.37 0.99 18.26
N LYS A 116 9.17 0.45 18.02
CA LYS A 116 8.42 0.66 16.78
C LYS A 116 7.13 1.42 17.06
N LEU A 117 6.88 2.45 16.27
CA LEU A 117 5.66 3.25 16.35
C LEU A 117 4.62 2.69 15.38
N HIS A 118 3.44 2.38 15.89
CA HIS A 118 2.33 1.82 15.13
C HIS A 118 1.10 2.73 15.24
N PRO A 119 0.46 3.08 14.11
CA PRO A 119 -0.86 3.69 14.14
C PRO A 119 -1.87 2.73 14.78
N GLY A 120 -2.82 3.27 15.53
CA GLY A 120 -3.81 2.50 16.27
C GLY A 120 -4.72 1.66 15.37
N HIS A 121 -5.05 2.14 14.17
CA HIS A 121 -5.82 1.35 13.22
C HIS A 121 -5.05 0.11 12.72
N VAL A 122 -3.72 0.22 12.53
CA VAL A 122 -2.87 -0.93 12.17
C VAL A 122 -2.81 -1.92 13.34
N HIS A 123 -2.70 -1.41 14.57
CA HIS A 123 -2.75 -2.25 15.76
C HIS A 123 -4.08 -3.00 15.88
N SER A 124 -5.21 -2.30 15.76
CA SER A 124 -6.55 -2.90 15.77
C SER A 124 -6.70 -3.94 14.66
N PHE A 125 -6.20 -3.66 13.45
CA PHE A 125 -6.18 -4.62 12.35
C PHE A 125 -5.36 -5.87 12.70
N MET A 126 -4.16 -5.72 13.26
CA MET A 126 -3.32 -6.86 13.66
C MET A 126 -3.98 -7.69 14.76
N ALA A 127 -4.56 -7.04 15.77
CA ALA A 127 -5.27 -7.70 16.87
C ALA A 127 -6.51 -8.44 16.36
N MET A 128 -7.31 -7.79 15.51
CA MET A 128 -8.49 -8.38 14.89
C MET A 128 -8.12 -9.53 13.95
N ARG A 129 -7.05 -9.37 13.15
CA ARG A 129 -6.52 -10.44 12.31
C ARG A 129 -6.10 -11.63 13.15
N ALA A 130 -5.35 -11.42 14.23
CA ALA A 130 -4.94 -12.49 15.15
C ALA A 130 -6.15 -13.17 15.83
N ALA A 131 -7.19 -12.40 16.18
CA ALA A 131 -8.42 -12.94 16.78
C ALA A 131 -9.29 -13.74 15.79
N ILE A 132 -9.32 -13.33 14.51
CA ILE A 132 -10.16 -13.93 13.47
C ILE A 132 -9.46 -15.09 12.76
N GLY A 133 -8.14 -15.05 12.64
CA GLY A 133 -7.36 -16.04 11.93
C GLY A 133 -5.94 -16.13 12.46
N ASN A 134 -5.56 -17.32 12.91
CA ASN A 134 -4.15 -17.65 13.04
C ASN A 134 -3.50 -17.54 11.65
N ILE A 135 -2.41 -16.77 11.59
CA ILE A 135 -1.52 -16.74 10.44
C ILE A 135 -0.98 -18.16 10.31
N ASP A 136 -1.50 -18.93 9.36
CA ASP A 136 -1.03 -20.28 9.13
C ASP A 136 0.50 -20.28 8.85
N ALA A 137 1.23 -21.36 9.15
CA ALA A 137 2.70 -21.28 9.09
C ALA A 137 3.32 -21.10 7.68
N SER A 138 2.54 -21.12 6.61
CA SER A 138 2.97 -20.94 5.20
C SER A 138 2.82 -19.48 4.87
N THR A 139 1.83 -18.81 5.45
CA THR A 139 1.82 -17.37 5.57
C THR A 139 2.99 -16.90 6.45
N ARG A 140 3.37 -17.61 7.54
CA ARG A 140 4.58 -17.28 8.32
C ARG A 140 5.89 -17.54 7.55
N SER A 141 6.03 -18.68 6.87
CA SER A 141 7.19 -19.03 6.05
C SER A 141 7.32 -18.14 4.80
N MET A 142 6.21 -17.81 4.15
CA MET A 142 6.17 -16.80 3.10
C MET A 142 6.53 -15.42 3.67
N MET A 143 6.04 -15.06 4.85
CA MET A 143 6.43 -13.82 5.51
C MET A 143 7.93 -13.78 5.84
N SER A 144 8.56 -14.88 6.27
CA SER A 144 10.01 -14.91 6.49
C SER A 144 10.81 -14.81 5.18
N VAL A 145 10.27 -15.28 4.05
CA VAL A 145 10.88 -15.07 2.72
C VAL A 145 10.72 -13.61 2.27
N LEU A 146 9.58 -12.99 2.61
CA LEU A 146 9.28 -11.60 2.28
C LEU A 146 9.90 -10.58 3.23
N GLU A 147 10.32 -10.98 4.43
CA GLU A 147 10.87 -10.08 5.46
C GLU A 147 12.15 -9.37 4.99
N ASP A 148 12.97 -10.08 4.21
CA ASP A 148 14.18 -9.52 3.59
C ASP A 148 13.95 -8.97 2.17
N ALA A 149 12.75 -9.12 1.62
CA ALA A 149 12.45 -8.71 0.26
C ALA A 149 12.11 -7.22 0.21
N SER A 150 12.94 -6.44 -0.50
CA SER A 150 12.65 -5.01 -0.72
C SER A 150 11.47 -4.77 -1.67
N VAL A 151 11.26 -5.68 -2.64
CA VAL A 151 10.17 -5.67 -3.62
C VAL A 151 9.86 -7.12 -3.98
N TYR A 152 8.59 -7.44 -4.22
CA TYR A 152 8.18 -8.73 -4.77
C TYR A 152 7.11 -8.55 -5.85
N THR A 153 6.96 -9.57 -6.67
CA THR A 153 5.93 -9.65 -7.72
C THR A 153 5.56 -11.11 -7.92
N PHE A 154 4.45 -11.36 -8.60
CA PHE A 154 4.01 -12.73 -8.89
C PHE A 154 4.53 -13.18 -10.25
N HIS A 155 4.57 -14.49 -10.46
CA HIS A 155 4.79 -15.03 -11.80
C HIS A 155 3.71 -14.46 -12.75
N ARG A 156 4.15 -13.93 -13.90
CA ARG A 156 3.32 -13.18 -14.87
C ARG A 156 2.83 -11.82 -14.37
N GLY A 157 3.53 -11.23 -13.40
CA GLY A 157 3.29 -9.88 -12.89
C GLY A 157 2.13 -9.77 -11.89
N LEU A 158 1.95 -8.56 -11.33
CA LEU A 158 0.94 -8.28 -10.31
C LEU A 158 -0.51 -8.48 -10.79
N GLY A 159 -0.77 -8.40 -12.10
CA GLY A 159 -2.09 -8.68 -12.68
C GLY A 159 -2.61 -10.09 -12.37
N SER A 160 -1.71 -11.04 -12.13
CA SER A 160 -2.06 -12.41 -11.70
C SER A 160 -2.89 -12.43 -10.42
N LEU A 161 -2.66 -11.49 -9.48
CA LEU A 161 -3.44 -11.42 -8.25
C LEU A 161 -4.93 -11.15 -8.54
N ALA A 162 -5.22 -10.15 -9.36
CA ALA A 162 -6.58 -9.78 -9.72
C ALA A 162 -7.26 -10.89 -10.53
N SER A 163 -6.57 -11.46 -11.54
CA SER A 163 -7.13 -12.53 -12.36
C SER A 163 -7.43 -13.80 -11.55
N ARG A 164 -6.56 -14.17 -10.59
CA ARG A 164 -6.80 -15.34 -9.72
C ARG A 164 -7.89 -15.10 -8.69
N LEU A 165 -8.01 -13.87 -8.18
CA LEU A 165 -9.14 -13.51 -7.31
C LEU A 165 -10.46 -13.61 -8.06
N GLU A 166 -10.54 -13.09 -9.29
CA GLU A 166 -11.73 -13.22 -10.13
C GLU A 166 -12.09 -14.69 -10.38
N GLU A 167 -11.12 -15.50 -10.79
CA GLU A 167 -11.30 -16.93 -11.04
C GLU A 167 -11.82 -17.65 -9.79
N SER A 168 -11.15 -17.46 -8.64
CA SER A 168 -11.54 -18.09 -7.38
C SER A 168 -12.93 -17.65 -6.91
N LEU A 169 -13.26 -16.36 -7.02
CA LEU A 169 -14.57 -15.84 -6.62
C LEU A 169 -15.68 -16.32 -7.55
N SER A 170 -15.42 -16.45 -8.85
CA SER A 170 -16.40 -16.96 -9.82
C SER A 170 -16.81 -18.41 -9.58
N GLN A 171 -15.94 -19.19 -8.91
CA GLN A 171 -16.21 -20.58 -8.53
C GLN A 171 -16.99 -20.69 -7.22
N ASN A 172 -17.15 -19.61 -6.47
CA ASN A 172 -17.88 -19.61 -5.20
C ASN A 172 -19.39 -19.41 -5.47
N PRO A 173 -20.27 -20.36 -5.08
CA PRO A 173 -21.71 -20.26 -5.34
C PRO A 173 -22.38 -19.09 -4.62
N ASN A 174 -21.73 -18.49 -3.61
CA ASN A 174 -22.25 -17.33 -2.89
C ASN A 174 -21.81 -15.99 -3.50
N VAL A 175 -21.08 -16.01 -4.62
CA VAL A 175 -20.55 -14.80 -5.26
C VAL A 175 -21.05 -14.72 -6.69
N VAL A 176 -21.62 -13.57 -7.06
CA VAL A 176 -22.06 -13.28 -8.42
C VAL A 176 -21.30 -12.05 -8.93
N ILE A 177 -20.54 -12.22 -10.01
CA ILE A 177 -19.76 -11.14 -10.62
C ILE A 177 -20.52 -10.60 -11.83
N HIS A 178 -20.94 -9.34 -11.74
CA HIS A 178 -21.59 -8.63 -12.85
C HIS A 178 -20.58 -7.71 -13.55
N LYS A 179 -20.14 -8.08 -14.76
CA LYS A 179 -19.29 -7.24 -15.61
C LYS A 179 -20.14 -6.23 -16.40
N GLN A 180 -19.51 -5.14 -16.85
CA GLN A 180 -20.17 -4.10 -17.65
C GLN A 180 -21.48 -3.56 -17.03
N SER A 181 -21.57 -3.62 -15.70
CA SER A 181 -22.78 -3.29 -14.93
C SER A 181 -22.48 -2.13 -14.00
N ARG A 182 -22.35 -0.93 -14.57
CA ARG A 182 -22.01 0.28 -13.81
C ARG A 182 -23.16 0.64 -12.87
N ALA A 183 -22.89 0.70 -11.57
CA ALA A 183 -23.83 1.24 -10.59
C ALA A 183 -23.98 2.75 -10.79
N VAL A 184 -25.22 3.23 -10.89
CA VAL A 184 -25.55 4.64 -11.16
C VAL A 184 -26.29 5.32 -10.02
N SER A 185 -26.92 4.56 -9.13
CA SER A 185 -27.52 5.07 -7.90
C SER A 185 -27.56 4.02 -6.79
N VAL A 186 -27.53 4.49 -5.55
CA VAL A 186 -27.75 3.68 -4.34
C VAL A 186 -28.69 4.45 -3.42
N ASN A 187 -29.92 3.97 -3.28
CA ASN A 187 -30.98 4.65 -2.55
C ASN A 187 -31.30 3.93 -1.23
N SER A 188 -31.51 4.70 -0.16
CA SER A 188 -32.11 4.21 1.09
C SER A 188 -33.61 4.51 1.12
N SER A 189 -34.39 3.62 1.73
CA SER A 189 -35.81 3.88 2.03
C SER A 189 -35.96 4.20 3.52
N LYS A 190 -36.93 5.07 3.88
CA LYS A 190 -37.21 5.40 5.28
C LYS A 190 -37.79 4.24 6.09
N SER A 191 -38.28 3.20 5.42
CA SER A 191 -38.99 2.07 6.03
C SER A 191 -38.31 0.71 5.82
N ASP A 192 -37.21 0.67 5.07
CA ASP A 192 -36.54 -0.56 4.69
C ASP A 192 -35.09 -0.51 5.16
N ASP A 193 -34.66 -1.57 5.85
CA ASP A 193 -33.29 -1.76 6.34
C ASP A 193 -32.31 -2.13 5.21
N ARG A 194 -32.73 -1.98 3.96
CA ARG A 194 -31.99 -2.38 2.76
C ARG A 194 -31.74 -1.21 1.83
N LEU A 195 -30.61 -1.29 1.14
CA LEU A 195 -30.19 -0.34 0.12
C LEU A 195 -30.55 -0.89 -1.26
N THR A 196 -31.11 -0.03 -2.12
CA THR A 196 -31.45 -0.39 -3.50
C THR A 196 -30.39 0.17 -4.45
N VAL A 197 -29.69 -0.71 -5.15
CA VAL A 197 -28.67 -0.36 -6.15
C VAL A 197 -29.26 -0.47 -7.55
N HIS A 198 -29.13 0.60 -8.34
CA HIS A 198 -29.50 0.59 -9.76
C HIS A 198 -28.25 0.61 -10.64
N ALA A 199 -28.27 -0.21 -11.70
CA ALA A 199 -27.24 -0.22 -12.73
C ALA A 199 -27.72 0.50 -14.00
N GLU A 200 -26.81 1.11 -14.76
CA GLU A 200 -27.08 1.99 -15.91
C GLU A 200 -28.04 1.42 -16.96
N HIS A 201 -28.04 0.10 -17.14
CA HIS A 201 -28.88 -0.62 -18.12
C HIS A 201 -29.94 -1.51 -17.48
N SER A 202 -30.18 -1.37 -16.17
CA SER A 202 -31.21 -2.12 -15.46
C SER A 202 -32.41 -1.25 -15.13
N LYS A 203 -33.60 -1.68 -15.56
CA LYS A 203 -34.86 -1.02 -15.18
C LYS A 203 -35.25 -1.29 -13.72
N GLU A 204 -34.78 -2.41 -13.17
CA GLU A 204 -35.06 -2.83 -11.80
C GLU A 204 -33.84 -2.62 -10.91
N GLY A 205 -34.08 -2.13 -9.69
CA GLY A 205 -33.07 -2.02 -8.64
C GLY A 205 -32.93 -3.35 -7.90
N LYS A 206 -31.71 -3.66 -7.43
CA LYS A 206 -31.45 -4.83 -6.57
C LYS A 206 -31.26 -4.38 -5.14
N GLN A 207 -31.84 -5.11 -4.19
CA GLN A 207 -31.75 -4.78 -2.77
C GLN A 207 -30.62 -5.53 -2.06
N PHE A 208 -29.90 -4.84 -1.18
CA PHE A 208 -28.79 -5.38 -0.40
C PHE A 208 -28.85 -4.85 1.05
N ASP A 209 -28.46 -5.67 2.03
CA ASP A 209 -28.39 -5.24 3.43
C ASP A 209 -27.23 -4.24 3.66
N TYR A 210 -26.13 -4.43 2.92
CA TYR A 210 -24.96 -3.56 2.92
C TYR A 210 -24.47 -3.32 1.50
N VAL A 211 -23.91 -2.14 1.26
CA VAL A 211 -23.24 -1.77 0.00
C VAL A 211 -21.83 -1.28 0.31
N VAL A 212 -20.84 -1.83 -0.39
CA VAL A 212 -19.45 -1.33 -0.34
C VAL A 212 -19.12 -0.68 -1.66
N SER A 213 -18.80 0.61 -1.63
CA SER A 213 -18.29 1.34 -2.80
C SER A 213 -16.77 1.35 -2.81
N SER A 214 -16.19 0.84 -3.89
CA SER A 214 -14.78 1.02 -4.22
C SER A 214 -14.53 2.15 -5.23
N LEU A 215 -15.55 2.99 -5.48
CA LEU A 215 -15.49 4.11 -6.43
C LEU A 215 -14.97 5.38 -5.76
N GLY A 216 -14.56 6.36 -6.57
CA GLY A 216 -14.04 7.64 -6.10
C GLY A 216 -15.11 8.62 -5.57
N PRO A 217 -14.69 9.77 -5.01
CA PRO A 217 -15.58 10.68 -4.30
C PRO A 217 -16.71 11.26 -5.15
N ASN A 218 -16.49 11.52 -6.44
CA ASN A 218 -17.56 12.01 -7.31
C ASN A 218 -18.71 11.00 -7.47
N SER A 219 -18.41 9.70 -7.60
CA SER A 219 -19.46 8.67 -7.67
C SER A 219 -20.25 8.57 -6.36
N VAL A 220 -19.55 8.60 -5.22
CA VAL A 220 -20.21 8.58 -3.90
C VAL A 220 -21.06 9.83 -3.67
N ARG A 221 -20.58 11.02 -4.10
CA ARG A 221 -21.38 12.25 -4.10
C ARG A 221 -22.67 12.08 -4.88
N THR A 222 -22.60 11.55 -6.11
CA THR A 222 -23.79 11.31 -6.93
C THR A 222 -24.78 10.37 -6.25
N PHE A 223 -24.31 9.30 -5.60
CA PHE A 223 -25.19 8.38 -4.86
C PHE A 223 -25.87 9.07 -3.67
N LEU A 224 -25.10 9.84 -2.89
CA LEU A 224 -25.60 10.64 -1.77
C LEU A 224 -26.67 11.64 -2.23
N GLU A 225 -26.41 12.39 -3.31
CA GLU A 225 -27.34 13.37 -3.88
C GLU A 225 -28.64 12.72 -4.35
N GLN A 226 -28.54 11.62 -5.10
CA GLN A 226 -29.70 10.89 -5.61
C GLN A 226 -30.54 10.28 -4.49
N SER A 227 -29.91 9.69 -3.47
CA SER A 227 -30.61 9.12 -2.33
C SER A 227 -31.31 10.22 -1.53
N ALA A 228 -30.64 11.34 -1.25
CA ALA A 228 -31.24 12.47 -0.57
C ALA A 228 -32.43 13.05 -1.35
N GLN A 229 -32.29 13.20 -2.67
CA GLN A 229 -33.33 13.68 -3.56
C GLN A 229 -34.55 12.75 -3.57
N ALA A 230 -34.33 11.43 -3.61
CA ALA A 230 -35.40 10.44 -3.53
C ALA A 230 -36.20 10.53 -2.21
N ARG A 231 -35.57 10.99 -1.13
CA ARG A 231 -36.22 11.24 0.18
C ARG A 231 -36.82 12.64 0.32
N GLY A 232 -36.75 13.48 -0.72
CA GLY A 232 -37.23 14.86 -0.69
C GLY A 232 -36.33 15.80 0.12
N SER A 233 -35.02 15.52 0.16
CA SER A 233 -34.01 16.27 0.90
C SER A 233 -32.79 16.57 0.03
N SER A 234 -31.84 17.34 0.55
CA SER A 234 -30.53 17.57 -0.06
C SER A 234 -29.42 17.25 0.93
N ILE A 235 -28.27 16.81 0.43
CA ILE A 235 -27.08 16.65 1.26
C ILE A 235 -26.47 18.00 1.63
N GLY A 236 -25.72 18.04 2.74
CA GLY A 236 -25.09 19.27 3.22
C GLY A 236 -24.04 19.81 2.24
N GLU A 237 -23.97 21.15 2.10
CA GLU A 237 -22.98 21.81 1.23
C GLU A 237 -21.53 21.48 1.61
N ASN A 238 -21.26 21.27 2.90
CA ASN A 238 -19.96 20.84 3.41
C ASN A 238 -19.57 19.43 2.93
N VAL A 239 -20.54 18.52 2.76
CA VAL A 239 -20.33 17.17 2.21
C VAL A 239 -20.04 17.26 0.72
N ILE A 240 -20.80 18.07 -0.02
CA ILE A 240 -20.57 18.33 -1.44
C ILE A 240 -19.16 18.91 -1.66
N ALA A 241 -18.80 19.93 -0.87
CA ALA A 241 -17.49 20.56 -0.93
C ALA A 241 -16.36 19.56 -0.61
N ALA A 242 -16.54 18.68 0.38
CA ALA A 242 -15.59 17.64 0.74
C ALA A 242 -15.40 16.62 -0.40
N CYS A 243 -16.49 16.13 -0.98
CA CYS A 243 -16.43 15.23 -2.13
C CYS A 243 -15.71 15.88 -3.33
N ASN A 244 -16.02 17.14 -3.64
CA ASN A 244 -15.38 17.86 -4.75
C ASN A 244 -13.89 18.08 -4.49
N HIS A 245 -13.53 18.49 -3.27
CA HIS A 245 -12.16 18.79 -2.91
C HIS A 245 -11.27 17.54 -2.92
N SER A 246 -11.80 16.41 -2.46
CA SER A 246 -11.12 15.11 -2.41
C SER A 246 -11.15 14.32 -3.73
N ASN A 247 -11.98 14.71 -4.71
CA ASN A 247 -12.03 14.08 -6.03
C ASN A 247 -10.87 14.55 -6.93
N ARG A 248 -9.64 14.23 -6.54
CA ARG A 248 -8.42 14.57 -7.28
C ARG A 248 -7.62 13.32 -7.62
N SER A 249 -7.26 13.17 -8.88
CA SER A 249 -6.39 12.11 -9.38
C SER A 249 -5.46 12.68 -10.43
N VAL A 250 -4.37 11.96 -10.69
CA VAL A 250 -3.42 12.31 -11.75
C VAL A 250 -3.40 11.26 -12.85
N ASN A 251 -3.03 11.71 -14.05
CA ASN A 251 -2.79 10.87 -15.21
C ASN A 251 -1.33 10.45 -15.26
N VAL A 252 -1.05 9.18 -15.55
CA VAL A 252 0.33 8.69 -15.72
C VAL A 252 0.45 7.97 -17.04
N MET A 253 1.43 8.37 -17.85
CA MET A 253 1.82 7.62 -19.04
C MET A 253 2.89 6.61 -18.68
N VAL A 254 2.64 5.33 -18.93
CA VAL A 254 3.57 4.23 -18.69
C VAL A 254 4.11 3.74 -20.01
N VAL A 255 5.41 3.92 -20.25
CA VAL A 255 6.11 3.46 -21.45
C VAL A 255 7.00 2.28 -21.09
N ASN A 256 6.73 1.12 -21.70
CA ASN A 256 7.52 -0.09 -21.53
C ASN A 256 8.36 -0.30 -22.78
N LEU A 257 9.67 -0.43 -22.58
CA LEU A 257 10.65 -0.61 -23.63
C LEU A 257 11.43 -1.90 -23.36
N TYR A 258 11.67 -2.67 -24.41
CA TYR A 258 12.50 -3.87 -24.38
C TYR A 258 13.59 -3.76 -25.43
N TYR A 259 14.82 -4.03 -24.99
CA TYR A 259 16.03 -4.05 -25.79
C TYR A 259 16.60 -5.45 -25.77
N SER A 260 17.10 -5.91 -26.91
CA SER A 260 17.69 -7.24 -27.02
C SER A 260 19.05 -7.35 -26.30
N ASP A 261 19.71 -6.22 -26.03
CA ASP A 261 20.94 -6.16 -25.24
C ASP A 261 20.64 -6.36 -23.74
N PRO A 262 21.17 -7.42 -23.10
CA PRO A 262 21.02 -7.66 -21.66
C PRO A 262 21.86 -6.73 -20.77
N ASP A 263 22.88 -6.07 -21.31
CA ASP A 263 23.84 -5.25 -20.55
C ASP A 263 23.72 -3.75 -20.90
N LEU A 264 22.51 -3.33 -21.30
CA LEU A 264 22.21 -1.96 -21.73
C LEU A 264 22.35 -0.91 -20.62
N ILE A 265 22.14 -1.31 -19.36
CA ILE A 265 22.22 -0.40 -18.21
C ILE A 265 23.67 -0.35 -17.72
N PRO A 266 24.30 0.83 -17.59
CA PRO A 266 25.65 0.96 -17.05
C PRO A 266 25.79 0.29 -15.68
N ASP A 267 26.91 -0.42 -15.48
CA ASP A 267 27.16 -1.22 -14.27
C ASP A 267 27.11 -0.40 -12.97
N ASP A 268 27.53 0.86 -13.01
CA ASP A 268 27.51 1.81 -11.89
C ASP A 268 26.10 2.36 -11.59
N MET A 269 25.14 2.16 -12.48
CA MET A 269 23.77 2.62 -12.34
C MET A 269 22.77 1.48 -12.08
N ARG A 270 23.18 0.21 -12.09
CA ARG A 270 22.27 -0.93 -11.87
C ARG A 270 21.56 -0.84 -10.52
N GLY A 271 20.28 -1.21 -10.51
CA GLY A 271 19.43 -1.12 -9.33
C GLY A 271 17.95 -1.18 -9.69
N PHE A 272 17.08 -0.72 -8.78
CA PHE A 272 15.63 -0.67 -9.04
C PHE A 272 15.27 0.30 -10.17
N GLY A 273 16.04 1.38 -10.32
CA GLY A 273 15.74 2.51 -11.18
C GLY A 273 16.07 3.83 -10.49
N TYR A 274 15.60 4.93 -11.07
CA TYR A 274 15.78 6.27 -10.52
C TYR A 274 14.50 7.11 -10.62
N LEU A 275 14.42 8.12 -9.76
CA LEU A 275 13.32 9.09 -9.70
C LEU A 275 13.88 10.48 -10.05
N ILE A 276 13.05 11.31 -10.67
CA ILE A 276 13.45 12.66 -11.09
C ILE A 276 12.80 13.67 -10.14
N PRO A 277 13.57 14.36 -9.29
CA PRO A 277 13.02 15.35 -8.37
C PRO A 277 12.53 16.61 -9.08
N ARG A 278 11.68 17.37 -8.39
CA ARG A 278 11.18 18.67 -8.88
C ARG A 278 12.28 19.73 -9.05
N SER A 279 13.41 19.56 -8.39
CA SER A 279 14.55 20.47 -8.48
C SER A 279 15.32 20.34 -9.79
N VAL A 280 15.11 19.25 -10.54
CA VAL A 280 15.70 19.08 -11.87
C VAL A 280 15.11 20.14 -12.81
N PRO A 281 15.96 20.96 -13.46
CA PRO A 281 15.50 21.99 -14.38
C PRO A 281 14.70 21.41 -15.55
N VAL A 282 13.79 22.22 -16.10
CA VAL A 282 12.92 21.83 -17.22
C VAL A 282 13.74 21.45 -18.44
N GLU A 283 14.91 22.05 -18.63
CA GLU A 283 15.81 21.78 -19.74
C GLU A 283 16.40 20.36 -19.69
N GLN A 284 16.49 19.78 -18.48
CA GLN A 284 16.98 18.41 -18.27
C GLN A 284 15.84 17.38 -18.23
N ASN A 285 14.62 17.80 -17.89
CA ASN A 285 13.41 16.97 -17.88
C ASN A 285 12.22 17.65 -18.59
N PRO A 286 12.33 17.97 -19.89
CA PRO A 286 11.27 18.66 -20.62
C PRO A 286 10.02 17.78 -20.77
N GLU A 287 10.18 16.47 -20.77
CA GLU A 287 9.10 15.48 -20.89
C GLU A 287 8.24 15.35 -19.63
N ARG A 288 8.64 15.98 -18.51
CA ARG A 288 7.97 15.83 -17.21
C ARG A 288 7.90 14.38 -16.73
N ALA A 289 9.02 13.67 -16.90
CA ALA A 289 9.16 12.32 -16.37
C ALA A 289 9.23 12.32 -14.85
N LEU A 290 8.63 11.30 -14.26
CA LEU A 290 8.63 11.04 -12.82
C LEU A 290 9.82 10.15 -12.43
N GLY A 291 10.20 9.22 -13.31
CA GLY A 291 11.32 8.30 -13.10
C GLY A 291 11.34 7.15 -14.11
N VAL A 292 12.33 6.29 -13.95
CA VAL A 292 12.54 5.08 -14.77
C VAL A 292 12.75 3.89 -13.86
N ILE A 293 12.03 2.81 -14.12
CA ILE A 293 12.21 1.51 -13.46
C ILE A 293 13.06 0.63 -14.37
N PHE A 294 14.08 0.01 -13.79
CA PHE A 294 14.90 -1.00 -14.44
C PHE A 294 14.21 -2.35 -14.27
N SER A 295 13.19 -2.57 -15.12
CA SER A 295 12.24 -3.67 -14.97
C SER A 295 12.91 -5.04 -15.00
N THR A 296 13.99 -5.25 -15.76
CA THR A 296 14.75 -6.52 -15.72
C THR A 296 15.42 -6.77 -14.36
N GLU A 297 15.97 -5.73 -13.71
CA GLU A 297 16.62 -5.85 -12.39
C GLU A 297 15.63 -6.20 -11.27
N THR A 298 14.38 -5.78 -11.42
CA THR A 298 13.32 -5.96 -10.41
C THR A 298 12.51 -7.24 -10.61
N SER A 299 12.32 -7.66 -11.85
CA SER A 299 11.59 -8.89 -12.20
C SER A 299 12.48 -10.13 -12.24
N GLY A 300 13.80 -9.95 -12.15
CA GLY A 300 14.85 -10.97 -12.01
C GLY A 300 15.25 -11.62 -13.34
N LEU A 301 16.57 -11.71 -13.57
CA LEU A 301 17.17 -12.37 -14.74
C LEU A 301 16.95 -13.89 -14.71
N ARG A 302 16.59 -14.47 -15.86
CA ARG A 302 16.46 -15.92 -16.05
C ARG A 302 17.73 -16.66 -15.58
N GLY A 303 17.57 -17.62 -14.67
CA GLY A 303 18.64 -18.56 -14.31
C GLY A 303 19.49 -18.17 -13.11
N ARG A 304 19.21 -17.05 -12.43
CA ARG A 304 19.78 -16.80 -11.11
C ARG A 304 19.01 -17.65 -10.11
N THR A 305 19.45 -18.87 -9.91
CA THR A 305 18.95 -19.69 -8.80
C THR A 305 19.63 -19.20 -7.54
N ASP A 306 18.87 -18.62 -6.62
CA ASP A 306 19.40 -18.37 -5.28
C ASP A 306 19.34 -19.68 -4.52
N LYS A 307 20.48 -20.09 -3.97
CA LYS A 307 20.60 -21.34 -3.24
C LYS A 307 20.52 -21.00 -1.76
N ARG A 308 19.36 -21.27 -1.16
CA ARG A 308 19.19 -21.09 0.29
C ARG A 308 19.45 -22.40 1.01
N GLN A 309 20.22 -22.32 2.09
CA GLN A 309 20.41 -23.43 3.00
C GLN A 309 19.26 -23.44 4.02
N VAL A 310 18.51 -24.53 4.04
CA VAL A 310 17.52 -24.82 5.09
C VAL A 310 18.12 -25.91 5.97
N THR A 311 18.15 -25.68 7.27
CA THR A 311 18.63 -26.69 8.22
C THR A 311 17.47 -27.52 8.75
N ARG A 312 17.75 -28.76 9.17
CA ARG A 312 16.74 -29.62 9.81
C ARG A 312 16.20 -28.96 11.08
N SER A 313 17.03 -28.21 11.81
CA SER A 313 16.61 -27.44 12.99
C SER A 313 15.58 -26.36 12.67
N MET A 314 15.67 -25.67 11.52
CA MET A 314 14.68 -24.67 11.10
C MET A 314 13.33 -25.32 10.79
N VAL A 315 13.35 -26.48 10.11
CA VAL A 315 12.13 -27.23 9.80
C VAL A 315 11.52 -27.80 11.07
N ALA A 316 12.31 -28.38 11.97
CA ALA A 316 11.87 -28.88 13.27
C ALA A 316 11.25 -27.77 14.12
N GLN A 317 11.85 -26.58 14.17
CA GLN A 317 11.29 -25.43 14.88
C GLN A 317 9.95 -24.98 14.28
N SER A 318 9.83 -25.00 12.94
CA SER A 318 8.57 -24.70 12.26
C SER A 318 7.49 -25.74 12.57
N LEU A 319 7.86 -27.02 12.58
CA LEU A 319 6.97 -28.13 12.92
C LEU A 319 6.50 -28.04 14.38
N GLU A 320 7.41 -27.77 15.32
CA GLU A 320 7.10 -27.58 16.74
C GLU A 320 6.12 -26.42 16.95
N GLN A 321 6.34 -25.29 16.26
CA GLN A 321 5.40 -24.16 16.30
C GLN A 321 4.03 -24.53 15.73
N LEU A 322 3.99 -25.29 14.64
CA LEU A 322 2.77 -25.76 14.01
C LEU A 322 1.98 -26.73 14.90
N GLU A 323 2.67 -27.69 15.51
CA GLU A 323 2.07 -28.67 16.43
C GLU A 323 1.60 -27.98 17.72
N ALA A 324 2.35 -27.03 18.26
CA ALA A 324 1.93 -26.21 19.41
C ALA A 324 0.69 -25.36 19.09
N GLU A 325 0.59 -24.79 17.88
CA GLU A 325 -0.59 -24.07 17.43
C GLU A 325 -1.80 -25.00 17.25
N ARG A 326 -1.58 -26.22 16.75
CA ARG A 326 -2.61 -27.26 16.64
C ARG A 326 -3.17 -27.63 18.01
N GLU A 327 -2.30 -27.88 18.98
CA GLU A 327 -2.73 -28.19 20.35
C GLU A 327 -3.50 -27.03 20.99
N ARG A 328 -3.03 -25.79 20.81
CA ARG A 328 -3.76 -24.60 21.30
C ARG A 328 -5.16 -24.50 20.70
N LEU A 329 -5.30 -24.73 19.39
CA LEU A 329 -6.60 -24.68 18.73
C LEU A 329 -7.54 -25.81 19.18
N ILE A 330 -7.02 -27.02 19.40
CA ILE A 330 -7.80 -28.13 19.95
C ILE A 330 -8.27 -27.81 21.38
N GLN A 331 -7.37 -27.32 22.24
CA GLN A 331 -7.72 -26.91 23.61
C GLN A 331 -8.76 -25.78 23.63
N GLN A 332 -8.59 -24.78 22.76
CA GLN A 332 -9.55 -23.69 22.63
C GLN A 332 -10.91 -24.19 22.15
N TYR A 333 -10.92 -25.14 21.20
CA TYR A 333 -12.14 -25.79 20.71
C TYR A 333 -12.85 -26.55 21.83
N ASP A 334 -12.13 -27.37 22.61
CA ASP A 334 -12.71 -28.15 23.71
C ASP A 334 -13.33 -27.24 24.79
N ILE A 335 -12.65 -26.14 25.13
CA ILE A 335 -13.17 -25.14 26.10
C ILE A 335 -14.43 -24.44 25.58
N LEU A 336 -14.50 -24.16 24.28
CA LEU A 336 -15.62 -23.44 23.67
C LEU A 336 -16.83 -24.35 23.41
N LYS A 337 -16.59 -25.62 23.07
CA LYS A 337 -17.63 -26.62 22.82
C LYS A 337 -18.53 -26.86 24.02
N ASP A 338 -17.96 -26.79 25.23
CA ASP A 338 -18.70 -26.95 26.48
C ASP A 338 -19.53 -25.72 26.90
N LYS A 339 -19.33 -24.55 26.24
CA LYS A 339 -19.87 -23.26 26.70
C LYS A 339 -20.98 -22.65 25.84
N MET A 340 -21.41 -23.24 24.72
CA MET A 340 -22.27 -22.51 23.75
C MET A 340 -23.43 -23.30 23.12
N SER A 341 -24.59 -22.61 22.94
CA SER A 341 -25.77 -23.05 22.16
C SER A 341 -25.67 -22.67 20.67
N ASP A 342 -26.75 -22.85 19.88
CA ASP A 342 -26.85 -22.90 18.40
C ASP A 342 -26.11 -21.84 17.55
N ILE A 343 -25.63 -20.72 18.12
CA ILE A 343 -24.65 -19.80 17.48
C ILE A 343 -23.33 -20.54 17.12
N SER A 344 -23.09 -21.68 17.76
CA SER A 344 -21.90 -22.53 17.70
C SER A 344 -21.60 -23.19 16.33
N LYS A 345 -22.59 -23.47 15.46
CA LYS A 345 -22.34 -24.31 14.26
C LYS A 345 -21.46 -23.66 13.18
N THR A 346 -21.60 -22.36 12.94
CA THR A 346 -20.79 -21.65 11.94
C THR A 346 -19.37 -21.42 12.44
N LEU A 347 -19.22 -21.10 13.73
CA LEU A 347 -17.93 -20.93 14.39
C LEU A 347 -17.18 -22.28 14.46
N MET A 348 -17.88 -23.38 14.77
CA MET A 348 -17.33 -24.74 14.76
C MET A 348 -16.86 -25.14 13.36
N ARG A 349 -17.65 -24.91 12.30
CA ARG A 349 -17.23 -25.20 10.92
C ARG A 349 -16.02 -24.37 10.48
N ALA A 350 -15.93 -23.12 10.94
CA ALA A 350 -14.76 -22.28 10.69
C ALA A 350 -13.53 -22.86 11.39
N GLN A 351 -13.64 -23.25 12.67
CA GLN A 351 -12.56 -23.89 13.42
C GLN A 351 -12.14 -25.25 12.86
N GLU A 352 -13.08 -26.10 12.44
CA GLU A 352 -12.79 -27.38 11.78
C GLU A 352 -12.02 -27.19 10.47
N ASN A 353 -12.42 -26.20 9.66
CA ASN A 353 -11.68 -25.86 8.44
C ASN A 353 -10.28 -25.32 8.73
N ILE A 354 -10.11 -24.57 9.82
CA ILE A 354 -8.80 -24.07 10.28
C ILE A 354 -7.91 -25.24 10.71
N LEU A 355 -8.44 -26.15 11.53
CA LEU A 355 -7.71 -27.34 11.99
C LEU A 355 -7.30 -28.21 10.82
N LYS A 356 -8.22 -28.46 9.87
CA LYS A 356 -7.94 -29.23 8.66
C LYS A 356 -6.81 -28.63 7.83
N ARG A 357 -6.81 -27.31 7.61
CA ARG A 357 -5.73 -26.62 6.87
C ARG A 357 -4.40 -26.67 7.61
N LEU A 358 -4.43 -26.63 8.94
CA LEU A 358 -3.23 -26.76 9.77
C LEU A 358 -2.67 -28.18 9.72
N GLU A 359 -3.52 -29.20 9.70
CA GLU A 359 -3.13 -30.61 9.56
C GLU A 359 -2.55 -30.92 8.17
N GLU A 360 -3.20 -30.46 7.10
CA GLU A 360 -2.69 -30.58 5.72
C GLU A 360 -1.27 -30.03 5.57
N LYS A 361 -0.97 -29.00 6.35
CA LYS A 361 0.31 -28.29 6.34
C LYS A 361 1.39 -28.89 7.21
N ILE A 362 1.03 -29.40 8.40
CA ILE A 362 1.94 -30.25 9.17
C ILE A 362 2.40 -31.41 8.28
N GLU A 363 1.47 -31.99 7.53
CA GLU A 363 1.78 -33.05 6.58
C GLU A 363 2.62 -32.58 5.39
N GLU A 364 2.35 -31.39 4.85
CA GLU A 364 3.20 -30.76 3.83
C GLU A 364 4.63 -30.51 4.34
N THR A 365 4.77 -29.98 5.55
CA THR A 365 6.09 -29.69 6.16
C THR A 365 6.85 -30.97 6.48
N LYS A 366 6.15 -32.03 6.94
CA LYS A 366 6.74 -33.38 7.11
C LYS A 366 7.21 -33.97 5.78
N ARG A 367 6.42 -33.81 4.72
CA ARG A 367 6.81 -34.22 3.36
C ARG A 367 7.99 -33.42 2.84
N ASP A 368 8.06 -32.12 3.11
CA ASP A 368 9.20 -31.28 2.72
C ASP A 368 10.46 -31.64 3.53
N GLU A 369 10.34 -31.93 4.82
CA GLU A 369 11.44 -32.45 5.65
C GLU A 369 12.00 -33.77 5.07
N GLU A 370 11.12 -34.73 4.80
CA GLU A 370 11.50 -36.02 4.20
C GLU A 370 12.11 -35.82 2.79
N ARG A 371 11.54 -34.93 1.98
CA ARG A 371 12.03 -34.60 0.64
C ARG A 371 13.42 -33.96 0.67
N TRP A 372 13.66 -33.06 1.63
CA TRP A 372 14.90 -32.29 1.72
C TRP A 372 16.03 -33.08 2.39
N PHE A 373 15.74 -33.78 3.48
CA PHE A 373 16.75 -34.44 4.31
C PHE A 373 16.72 -35.96 4.20
N GLY A 374 15.59 -36.56 3.82
CA GLY A 374 15.42 -38.02 3.80
C GLY A 374 15.64 -38.67 5.16
N ASN A 375 15.84 -39.99 5.15
CA ASN A 375 16.12 -40.78 6.36
C ASN A 375 17.60 -40.75 6.80
N ASP A 376 18.42 -39.86 6.21
CA ASP A 376 19.84 -39.76 6.54
C ASP A 376 20.06 -38.80 7.72
N PRO A 377 20.48 -39.29 8.91
CA PRO A 377 20.70 -38.44 10.08
C PRO A 377 21.91 -37.52 9.93
N SER A 378 22.79 -37.75 8.96
CA SER A 378 23.97 -36.91 8.70
C SER A 378 23.67 -35.71 7.80
N LYS A 379 22.50 -35.68 7.15
CA LYS A 379 22.05 -34.60 6.27
C LYS A 379 21.23 -33.58 7.06
N ASP A 380 21.93 -32.61 7.64
CA ASP A 380 21.33 -31.54 8.46
C ASP A 380 21.06 -30.24 7.68
N VAL A 381 21.59 -30.13 6.46
CA VAL A 381 21.42 -28.96 5.58
C VAL A 381 20.91 -29.42 4.22
N ALA A 382 19.84 -28.78 3.74
CA ALA A 382 19.29 -28.95 2.41
C ALA A 382 19.44 -27.64 1.64
N GLU A 383 19.92 -27.74 0.41
CA GLU A 383 20.07 -26.62 -0.49
C GLU A 383 18.81 -26.53 -1.36
N ILE A 384 17.98 -25.51 -1.13
CA ILE A 384 16.79 -25.26 -1.94
C ILE A 384 17.10 -24.23 -3.02
N GLU A 385 16.74 -24.60 -4.25
CA GLU A 385 16.87 -23.75 -5.43
C GLU A 385 15.64 -22.85 -5.55
N ILE A 386 15.81 -21.55 -5.27
CA ILE A 386 14.80 -20.54 -5.55
C ILE A 386 15.10 -19.96 -6.93
N LYS A 387 14.23 -20.23 -7.91
CA LYS A 387 14.29 -19.56 -9.21
C LYS A 387 14.03 -18.07 -8.99
N MET A 388 15.08 -17.26 -9.05
CA MET A 388 14.92 -15.81 -9.14
C MET A 388 14.61 -15.47 -10.59
N GLY A 389 13.60 -14.63 -10.80
CA GLY A 389 13.25 -14.16 -12.13
C GLY A 389 11.96 -14.74 -12.69
N GLN A 390 11.16 -13.89 -13.33
CA GLN A 390 10.00 -14.29 -14.11
C GLN A 390 10.20 -14.14 -15.63
N ASP A 391 11.33 -13.58 -16.06
CA ASP A 391 11.56 -13.23 -17.45
C ASP A 391 11.91 -14.43 -18.32
N THR A 392 11.22 -14.54 -19.46
CA THR A 392 11.39 -15.66 -20.40
C THR A 392 12.34 -15.34 -21.55
N ALA A 393 12.57 -14.05 -21.83
CA ALA A 393 13.46 -13.57 -22.88
C ALA A 393 14.71 -12.89 -22.27
N MET A 394 15.86 -13.02 -22.92
CA MET A 394 17.08 -12.30 -22.53
C MET A 394 17.07 -10.90 -23.14
N GLY A 395 17.31 -9.89 -22.31
CA GLY A 395 17.37 -8.49 -22.73
C GLY A 395 17.07 -7.55 -21.57
N THR A 396 17.09 -6.25 -21.87
CA THR A 396 16.81 -5.19 -20.90
C THR A 396 15.41 -4.64 -21.09
N LYS A 397 14.60 -4.64 -20.03
CA LYS A 397 13.31 -3.97 -19.96
C LYS A 397 13.44 -2.72 -19.12
N LEU A 398 12.92 -1.62 -19.64
CA LEU A 398 12.83 -0.33 -18.96
C LEU A 398 11.37 0.12 -18.94
N THR A 399 10.94 0.69 -17.82
CA THR A 399 9.63 1.33 -17.72
C THR A 399 9.80 2.79 -17.36
N VAL A 400 9.45 3.69 -18.29
CA VAL A 400 9.50 5.14 -18.10
C VAL A 400 8.10 5.63 -17.72
N MET A 401 8.01 6.46 -16.68
CA MET A 401 6.75 7.05 -16.23
C MET A 401 6.76 8.56 -16.43
N PHE A 402 5.74 9.08 -17.11
CA PHE A 402 5.53 10.51 -17.32
C PHE A 402 4.22 11.01 -16.72
N GLY A 403 4.16 12.31 -16.52
CA GLY A 403 2.94 13.01 -16.15
C GLY A 403 2.82 13.21 -14.66
N GLY A 404 1.81 12.61 -14.05
CA GLY A 404 1.43 12.96 -12.70
C GLY A 404 0.91 14.40 -12.64
N HIS A 405 1.18 15.07 -11.52
CA HIS A 405 0.77 16.46 -11.29
C HIS A 405 1.31 17.46 -12.32
N TRP A 406 2.37 17.11 -13.06
CA TRP A 406 2.92 17.98 -14.11
C TRP A 406 1.95 18.17 -15.28
N TRP A 407 1.01 17.24 -15.47
CA TRP A 407 -0.01 17.29 -16.53
C TRP A 407 -1.39 17.72 -16.00
N ASP A 408 -1.51 18.12 -14.72
CA ASP A 408 -2.79 18.56 -14.12
C ASP A 408 -3.48 19.67 -14.94
N SER A 409 -2.70 20.54 -15.59
CA SER A 409 -3.19 21.68 -16.36
C SER A 409 -3.28 21.43 -17.86
N TRP A 410 -2.93 20.23 -18.33
CA TRP A 410 -2.94 19.92 -19.77
C TRP A 410 -4.35 19.53 -20.19
N ALA A 411 -4.76 19.96 -21.38
CA ALA A 411 -6.00 19.45 -21.95
C ALA A 411 -5.79 18.00 -22.40
N LYS A 412 -6.89 17.23 -22.48
CA LYS A 412 -6.82 15.84 -22.96
C LYS A 412 -6.22 15.72 -24.38
N SER A 413 -6.39 16.75 -25.21
CA SER A 413 -5.80 16.85 -26.55
C SER A 413 -4.28 17.04 -26.54
N ASP A 414 -3.72 17.50 -25.42
CA ASP A 414 -2.30 17.83 -25.29
C ASP A 414 -1.51 16.67 -24.65
N LEU A 415 -2.21 15.63 -24.17
CA LEU A 415 -1.59 14.42 -23.65
C LEU A 415 -0.99 13.62 -24.80
N PRO A 416 0.24 13.11 -24.66
CA PRO A 416 0.93 12.43 -25.75
C PRO A 416 0.21 11.13 -26.12
N ASP A 417 0.15 10.84 -27.42
CA ASP A 417 -0.25 9.53 -27.90
C ASP A 417 0.84 8.47 -27.64
N GLU A 418 0.58 7.21 -28.01
CA GLU A 418 1.52 6.12 -27.79
C GLU A 418 2.87 6.35 -28.49
N LYS A 419 2.86 6.87 -29.72
CA LYS A 419 4.07 7.08 -30.52
C LYS A 419 4.89 8.25 -29.98
N GLU A 420 4.23 9.33 -29.60
CA GLU A 420 4.83 10.50 -28.97
C GLU A 420 5.47 10.11 -27.63
N ALA A 421 4.75 9.35 -26.79
CA ALA A 421 5.26 8.88 -25.51
C ALA A 421 6.48 7.96 -25.65
N ILE A 422 6.50 7.08 -26.65
CA ILE A 422 7.69 6.23 -26.94
C ILE A 422 8.87 7.10 -27.33
N THR A 423 8.66 8.12 -28.18
CA THR A 423 9.72 9.05 -28.61
C THR A 423 10.25 9.86 -27.42
N MET A 424 9.37 10.34 -26.54
CA MET A 424 9.73 11.01 -25.29
C MET A 424 10.59 10.10 -24.40
N ALA A 425 10.21 8.82 -24.26
CA ALA A 425 10.96 7.84 -23.46
C ALA A 425 12.35 7.56 -24.02
N THR A 426 12.48 7.27 -25.32
CA THR A 426 13.80 7.02 -25.91
C THR A 426 14.69 8.24 -25.87
N THR A 427 14.14 9.44 -26.09
CA THR A 427 14.89 10.71 -25.98
C THR A 427 15.39 10.94 -24.56
N LEU A 428 14.54 10.70 -23.55
CA LEU A 428 14.93 10.82 -22.14
C LEU A 428 16.02 9.80 -21.76
N LEU A 429 15.89 8.55 -22.19
CA LEU A 429 16.88 7.50 -21.90
C LEU A 429 18.22 7.79 -22.58
N GLY A 430 18.22 8.31 -23.81
CA GLY A 430 19.43 8.79 -24.47
C GLY A 430 20.10 9.92 -23.69
N ARG A 431 19.33 10.84 -23.12
CA ARG A 431 19.86 11.95 -22.32
C ARG A 431 20.40 11.50 -20.96
N HIS A 432 19.68 10.64 -20.25
CA HIS A 432 19.98 10.31 -18.85
C HIS A 432 20.94 9.12 -18.71
N LEU A 433 20.84 8.13 -19.60
CA LEU A 433 21.58 6.87 -19.51
C LEU A 433 22.48 6.63 -20.73
N ASN A 434 22.50 7.55 -21.70
CA ASN A 434 23.23 7.39 -22.96
C ASN A 434 22.81 6.14 -23.77
N ILE A 435 21.55 5.72 -23.61
CA ILE A 435 20.96 4.62 -24.38
C ILE A 435 20.47 5.18 -25.71
N THR A 436 21.17 4.86 -26.80
CA THR A 436 20.84 5.35 -28.15
C THR A 436 20.29 4.27 -29.06
N ASP A 437 20.31 3.01 -28.63
CA ASP A 437 19.72 1.88 -29.32
C ASP A 437 18.20 2.07 -29.53
N GLU A 438 17.68 1.47 -30.59
CA GLU A 438 16.24 1.38 -30.79
C GLU A 438 15.66 0.20 -29.99
N PRO A 439 14.55 0.41 -29.26
CA PRO A 439 13.89 -0.69 -28.55
C PRO A 439 13.33 -1.70 -29.55
N THR A 440 13.61 -2.98 -29.32
CA THR A 440 13.05 -4.09 -30.12
C THR A 440 11.53 -4.19 -29.96
N VAL A 441 11.02 -3.87 -28.76
CA VAL A 441 9.58 -3.74 -28.49
C VAL A 441 9.35 -2.49 -27.66
N ALA A 442 8.39 -1.68 -28.05
CA ALA A 442 7.95 -0.50 -27.31
C ALA A 442 6.43 -0.47 -27.22
N LYS A 443 5.91 -0.10 -26.04
CA LYS A 443 4.47 0.05 -25.81
C LYS A 443 4.22 1.15 -24.79
N ALA A 444 3.31 2.06 -25.09
CA ALA A 444 2.91 3.10 -24.15
C ALA A 444 1.41 3.03 -23.85
N ARG A 445 1.04 3.35 -22.61
CA ARG A 445 -0.36 3.42 -22.19
C ARG A 445 -0.58 4.55 -21.21
N LEU A 446 -1.53 5.41 -21.53
CA LEU A 446 -2.06 6.41 -20.61
C LEU A 446 -2.99 5.73 -19.60
N ALA A 447 -2.71 5.91 -18.33
CA ALA A 447 -3.62 5.61 -17.23
C ALA A 447 -4.27 6.93 -16.79
N GLU A 448 -5.52 7.14 -17.19
CA GLU A 448 -6.32 8.30 -16.80
C GLU A 448 -6.85 8.14 -15.36
N ASP A 449 -6.86 9.24 -14.60
CA ASP A 449 -7.40 9.32 -13.23
C ASP A 449 -6.95 8.19 -12.31
N CYS A 450 -5.68 7.81 -12.45
CA CYS A 450 -5.20 6.51 -11.99
C CYS A 450 -4.67 6.50 -10.55
N ILE A 451 -4.14 7.64 -10.07
CA ILE A 451 -3.59 7.76 -8.71
C ILE A 451 -4.31 8.88 -7.97
N PRO A 452 -5.14 8.55 -6.96
CA PRO A 452 -5.77 9.54 -6.08
C PRO A 452 -4.74 10.44 -5.39
N GLN A 453 -5.08 11.71 -5.25
CA GLN A 453 -4.30 12.72 -4.55
C GLN A 453 -4.99 13.11 -3.25
N TYR A 454 -4.22 13.25 -2.16
CA TYR A 454 -4.74 13.59 -0.84
C TYR A 454 -4.38 15.04 -0.51
N PRO A 455 -5.22 16.04 -0.87
CA PRO A 455 -4.88 17.44 -0.70
C PRO A 455 -4.85 17.86 0.78
N VAL A 456 -4.21 18.99 1.09
CA VAL A 456 -4.29 19.61 2.43
C VAL A 456 -5.74 19.79 2.86
N GLY A 457 -6.11 19.26 4.03
CA GLY A 457 -7.49 19.22 4.53
C GLY A 457 -8.24 17.92 4.21
N TYR A 458 -7.61 16.94 3.54
CA TYR A 458 -8.21 15.66 3.18
C TYR A 458 -8.86 14.93 4.37
N ARG A 459 -8.21 14.87 5.54
CA ARG A 459 -8.80 14.22 6.73
C ARG A 459 -10.14 14.85 7.14
N ARG A 460 -10.24 16.19 7.08
CA ARG A 460 -11.47 16.91 7.40
C ARG A 460 -12.58 16.61 6.38
N ASP A 461 -12.22 16.45 5.11
CA ASP A 461 -13.17 16.04 4.08
C ASP A 461 -13.69 14.63 4.34
N MET A 462 -12.80 13.68 4.67
CA MET A 462 -13.21 12.31 4.98
C MET A 462 -14.15 12.25 6.19
N ALA A 463 -13.92 13.07 7.22
CA ALA A 463 -14.84 13.19 8.36
C ALA A 463 -16.22 13.73 7.93
N ARG A 464 -16.28 14.76 7.08
CA ARG A 464 -17.55 15.28 6.56
C ARG A 464 -18.29 14.27 5.68
N ILE A 465 -17.56 13.51 4.87
CA ILE A 465 -18.15 12.46 4.03
C ILE A 465 -18.65 11.31 4.90
N HIS A 466 -17.93 10.95 5.98
CA HIS A 466 -18.42 10.00 6.97
C HIS A 466 -19.78 10.44 7.53
N ASP A 467 -19.92 11.70 7.96
CA ASP A 467 -21.18 12.22 8.48
C ASP A 467 -22.32 12.18 7.44
N GLY A 468 -22.01 12.49 6.18
CA GLY A 468 -22.96 12.40 5.06
C GLY A 468 -23.43 10.96 4.82
N LEU A 469 -22.50 10.00 4.80
CA LEU A 469 -22.81 8.57 4.65
C LEU A 469 -23.64 8.05 5.83
N MET A 470 -23.31 8.45 7.06
CA MET A 470 -24.08 8.08 8.25
C MET A 470 -25.49 8.64 8.20
N THR A 471 -25.64 9.91 7.80
CA THR A 471 -26.95 10.58 7.69
C THR A 471 -27.84 9.94 6.62
N GLU A 472 -27.26 9.55 5.49
CA GLU A 472 -28.03 9.05 4.34
C GLU A 472 -28.31 7.54 4.42
N TYR A 473 -27.34 6.77 4.92
CA TYR A 473 -27.34 5.31 4.83
C TYR A 473 -27.21 4.58 6.17
N GLN A 474 -27.05 5.30 7.29
CA GLN A 474 -27.04 4.72 8.64
C GLN A 474 -26.05 3.55 8.79
N GLY A 475 -24.83 3.70 8.25
CA GLY A 475 -23.77 2.69 8.34
C GLY A 475 -23.83 1.54 7.34
N ARG A 476 -24.94 1.41 6.59
CA ARG A 476 -25.14 0.34 5.61
C ARG A 476 -24.39 0.55 4.30
N PHE A 477 -24.03 1.79 4.00
CA PHE A 477 -23.14 2.15 2.89
C PHE A 477 -21.73 2.40 3.42
N LYS A 478 -20.76 1.62 2.94
CA LYS A 478 -19.36 1.71 3.33
C LYS A 478 -18.48 1.99 2.12
N VAL A 479 -17.31 2.59 2.34
CA VAL A 479 -16.31 2.85 1.30
C VAL A 479 -15.00 2.13 1.59
N ALA A 480 -14.31 1.70 0.54
CA ALA A 480 -12.99 1.06 0.63
C ALA A 480 -12.16 1.34 -0.63
N GLY A 481 -10.84 1.28 -0.52
CA GLY A 481 -9.92 1.48 -1.65
C GLY A 481 -9.16 2.80 -1.59
N PRO A 482 -8.38 3.09 -2.65
CA PRO A 482 -7.28 4.05 -2.57
C PRO A 482 -7.78 5.49 -2.39
N TRP A 483 -9.01 5.81 -2.78
CA TRP A 483 -9.61 7.13 -2.60
C TRP A 483 -9.88 7.51 -1.13
N TRP A 484 -9.99 6.52 -0.24
CA TRP A 484 -10.64 6.69 1.07
C TRP A 484 -9.68 6.51 2.25
N GLN A 485 -8.58 5.79 2.06
CA GLN A 485 -7.73 5.30 3.15
C GLN A 485 -6.44 6.12 3.38
N GLY A 486 -6.23 7.21 2.64
CA GLY A 486 -5.03 8.05 2.77
C GLY A 486 -3.72 7.37 2.34
N ALA A 487 -3.82 6.26 1.59
CA ALA A 487 -2.69 5.53 1.02
C ALA A 487 -3.12 4.82 -0.28
N VAL A 488 -2.25 4.86 -1.31
CA VAL A 488 -2.56 4.32 -2.65
C VAL A 488 -2.06 2.89 -2.87
N GLY A 489 -1.34 2.31 -1.90
CA GLY A 489 -0.71 1.01 -2.03
C GLY A 489 -1.72 -0.14 -2.21
N VAL A 490 -1.32 -1.17 -2.95
CA VAL A 490 -2.10 -2.42 -3.09
C VAL A 490 -2.32 -3.07 -1.73
N ASN A 491 -1.28 -3.09 -0.89
CA ASN A 491 -1.36 -3.65 0.47
C ASN A 491 -2.38 -2.89 1.34
N ASP A 492 -2.41 -1.57 1.23
CA ASP A 492 -3.38 -0.73 1.95
C ASP A 492 -4.81 -1.01 1.48
N CYS A 493 -5.01 -1.14 0.16
CA CYS A 493 -6.31 -1.49 -0.41
C CYS A 493 -6.79 -2.86 0.10
N ILE A 494 -5.92 -3.87 0.11
CA ILE A 494 -6.25 -5.22 0.61
C ILE A 494 -6.61 -5.16 2.09
N ARG A 495 -5.79 -4.49 2.91
CA ARG A 495 -6.05 -4.32 4.35
C ARG A 495 -7.40 -3.64 4.57
N LYS A 496 -7.67 -2.51 3.90
CA LYS A 496 -8.91 -1.76 4.08
C LYS A 496 -10.13 -2.54 3.62
N SER A 497 -10.03 -3.29 2.52
CA SER A 497 -11.11 -4.18 2.07
C SER A 497 -11.42 -5.27 3.11
N GLN A 498 -10.41 -5.81 3.80
CA GLN A 498 -10.61 -6.78 4.88
C GLN A 498 -11.27 -6.14 6.10
N GLU A 499 -10.82 -4.95 6.51
CA GLU A 499 -11.45 -4.18 7.61
C GLU A 499 -12.93 -3.91 7.33
N THR A 500 -13.27 -3.48 6.12
CA THR A 500 -14.65 -3.22 5.73
C THR A 500 -15.49 -4.51 5.68
N ALA A 501 -14.91 -5.64 5.27
CA ALA A 501 -15.61 -6.92 5.30
C ALA A 501 -15.89 -7.37 6.75
N TRP A 502 -14.95 -7.17 7.67
CA TRP A 502 -15.15 -7.45 9.09
C TRP A 502 -16.20 -6.53 9.72
N SER A 503 -16.21 -5.25 9.40
CA SER A 503 -17.23 -4.33 9.92
C SER A 503 -18.65 -4.70 9.47
N ILE A 504 -18.81 -5.24 8.26
CA ILE A 504 -20.10 -5.81 7.81
C ILE A 504 -20.45 -7.07 8.60
N ARG A 505 -19.48 -7.99 8.78
CA ARG A 505 -19.71 -9.24 9.52
C ARG A 505 -20.16 -8.99 10.96
N GLU A 506 -19.55 -8.00 11.62
CA GLU A 506 -19.87 -7.60 12.99
C GLU A 506 -21.04 -6.61 13.08
N GLN A 507 -21.68 -6.26 11.95
CA GLN A 507 -22.77 -5.27 11.88
C GLN A 507 -22.41 -3.94 12.58
N ALA A 508 -21.17 -3.49 12.38
CA ALA A 508 -20.68 -2.22 12.91
C ALA A 508 -21.24 -1.06 12.08
N ASP A 509 -22.50 -0.72 12.33
CA ASP A 509 -23.26 0.31 11.62
C ASP A 509 -22.85 1.75 12.02
N ASP A 510 -21.97 1.90 13.01
CA ASP A 510 -21.28 3.16 13.30
C ASP A 510 -20.07 3.42 12.37
N GLN A 511 -19.72 2.46 11.52
CA GLN A 511 -18.54 2.52 10.65
C GLN A 511 -18.93 2.67 9.17
N THR A 512 -18.22 3.54 8.45
CA THR A 512 -18.41 3.73 7.00
C THR A 512 -17.14 3.41 6.21
N GLY A 513 -16.04 3.06 6.88
CA GLY A 513 -14.70 3.03 6.33
C GLY A 513 -13.94 4.36 6.50
N LEU A 514 -14.61 5.43 6.94
CA LEU A 514 -14.04 6.77 7.14
C LEU A 514 -14.07 7.24 8.60
N GLU A 515 -14.60 6.43 9.51
CA GLU A 515 -14.76 6.75 10.93
C GLU A 515 -13.44 7.18 11.60
N GLY A 516 -12.31 6.60 11.16
CA GLY A 516 -10.97 6.93 11.68
C GLY A 516 -10.54 8.38 11.46
N TYR A 517 -11.19 9.11 10.55
CA TYR A 517 -10.90 10.53 10.31
C TYR A 517 -11.68 11.48 11.22
N THR A 518 -12.69 10.99 11.95
CA THR A 518 -13.50 11.81 12.88
C THR A 518 -12.79 12.09 14.20
N LYS A 519 -11.66 11.41 14.45
CA LYS A 519 -10.86 11.50 15.67
C LYS A 519 -9.39 11.64 15.32
N ASP A 520 -8.61 12.10 16.30
CA ASP A 520 -7.16 12.05 16.18
C ASP A 520 -6.65 10.62 16.14
N GLU A 521 -5.58 10.44 15.36
CA GLU A 521 -4.90 9.16 15.22
C GLU A 521 -4.34 8.74 16.58
N THR A 522 -4.66 7.52 17.01
CA THR A 522 -4.05 6.96 18.22
C THR A 522 -2.75 6.27 17.84
N TRP A 523 -1.75 6.32 18.72
CA TRP A 523 -0.45 5.74 18.46
C TRP A 523 -0.06 4.75 19.55
N TYR A 524 0.72 3.74 19.16
CA TYR A 524 1.23 2.73 20.07
C TYR A 524 2.73 2.56 19.86
N ILE A 525 3.47 2.42 20.95
CA ILE A 525 4.89 2.04 20.94
C ILE A 525 4.99 0.55 21.28
N ALA A 526 5.59 -0.22 20.39
CA ALA A 526 5.92 -1.62 20.62
C ALA A 526 7.31 -1.76 21.25
N GLN A 527 7.38 -2.42 22.40
CA GLN A 527 8.64 -2.74 23.07
C GLN A 527 9.27 -4.02 22.46
N PRO A 528 10.55 -3.99 22.03
CA PRO A 528 11.15 -5.10 21.27
C PRO A 528 11.33 -6.40 22.07
N ARG A 529 11.46 -6.33 23.40
CA ARG A 529 11.70 -7.52 24.25
C ARG A 529 10.42 -8.20 24.72
N THR A 530 9.38 -7.42 25.04
CA THR A 530 8.13 -7.94 25.61
C THR A 530 7.02 -8.05 24.57
N GLY A 531 7.15 -7.35 23.43
CA GLY A 531 6.05 -7.16 22.49
C GLY A 531 4.91 -6.30 23.06
N GLU A 532 5.10 -5.73 24.25
CA GLU A 532 4.08 -4.92 24.92
C GLU A 532 3.87 -3.62 24.15
N LEU A 533 2.59 -3.28 23.96
CA LEU A 533 2.15 -2.10 23.25
C LEU A 533 1.64 -1.07 24.23
N THR A 534 2.33 0.06 24.32
CA THR A 534 1.91 1.20 25.15
C THR A 534 1.29 2.27 24.27
N LYS A 535 0.04 2.65 24.56
CA LYS A 535 -0.62 3.77 23.88
C LYS A 535 0.11 5.07 24.23
N VAL A 536 0.42 5.88 23.21
CA VAL A 536 1.05 7.20 23.32
C VAL A 536 0.25 8.27 22.63
#